data_AF-A0A3G2EI58-F1
#
_entry.id   AF-A0A3G2EI58-F1
#
_cell.length_a   1.000
_cell.length_b   1.000
_cell.length_c   1.000
_cell.angle_alpha   90.00
_cell.angle_beta   90.00
_cell.angle_gamma   90.00
#
_symmetry.space_group_name_H-M   'P 1'
#
loop_
_entity.id
_entity.type
_entity.pdbx_description
1 polymer ?
#
loop_
_entity_poly.entity_id
_entity_poly.type
_entity_poly.pdbx_seq_one_letter_code
_entity_poly.pdbx_strand_id
1 'polypeptide(L)'
;MNTQRDDALGTLIDDATRAGLLPPNASRPVQDVRPWPLVLMTAFGAWLAAIPLMIALGVGLESVVRHGPGAYVVAAIVLVVSVLLIRTRGVALFVEQLAVPCLLVGGGLLGYALYRDYSTQTASLLLCLATLVVAAALPRDWLRVLLGLVACGLLGLGIVDSTRDWIFDNDPTQLYLAWMLALALWLAAHWLQKQAFNDGRGAPIAAFLESLSTGWVLAILLGLVFWSGMTFMLGGALGGGFTGEVAREVSRHHAGAWYAQALNGVSLVLATAAAAWTGWRWPALRQLPAIGVALVLIVLAWFMPALGPVLLILAYCVTSGRTRVAVAAALAAAWIIGSFYYQLAWPLASKAALLAVAGAVLCALSWLATRGAVLHLVESKPADVAAERRFLRLGALGGLLLVLLVANIGIWQKEQLIAKGEAIFVALEPVDPRSLMQGDYMRLNFVNLGVLSTLASVERAPGRPFVVARRDARGVAELLRPYTREALAPGEFLLELTPKDGNWVLVSDAWFFKEGEAARWEKARYGEFRVLPDGRALLVGMRGEDLQAL
;
A
#
# COMPACT_ATOMS: atom_id res chain seq x y z
N MET A 1 2.55 22.72 21.02
CA MET A 1 1.55 23.80 21.02
C MET A 1 2.24 25.04 20.48
N ASN A 2 2.03 25.36 19.20
CA ASN A 2 2.55 26.59 18.58
C ASN A 2 1.41 27.62 18.62
N THR A 3 1.48 28.59 19.52
CA THR A 3 0.43 29.57 19.86
C THR A 3 0.43 30.81 18.95
N GLN A 4 0.99 30.72 17.75
CA GLN A 4 1.13 31.84 16.80
C GLN A 4 0.61 31.53 15.38
N ARG A 5 -0.40 30.67 15.25
CA ARG A 5 -1.26 30.79 14.06
C ARG A 5 -2.34 31.78 14.45
N ASP A 6 -2.24 33.00 13.92
CA ASP A 6 -3.34 33.97 13.89
C ASP A 6 -4.64 33.23 13.56
N ASP A 7 -5.74 33.59 14.22
CA ASP A 7 -7.04 32.92 14.13
C ASP A 7 -7.62 33.05 12.70
N ALA A 8 -7.06 32.25 11.78
CA ALA A 8 -7.30 32.31 10.35
C ALA A 8 -8.77 32.10 10.00
N LEU A 9 -9.51 31.43 10.89
CA LEU A 9 -10.95 31.24 10.76
C LEU A 9 -11.73 32.50 11.13
N GLY A 10 -11.32 33.22 12.18
CA GLY A 10 -11.91 34.51 12.55
C GLY A 10 -11.74 35.54 11.43
N THR A 11 -10.53 35.66 10.89
CA THR A 11 -10.28 36.55 9.74
C THR A 11 -11.09 36.16 8.50
N LEU A 12 -11.27 34.86 8.25
CA LEU A 12 -12.09 34.36 7.13
C LEU A 12 -13.58 34.69 7.29
N ILE A 13 -14.11 34.58 8.50
CA ILE A 13 -15.51 34.94 8.81
C ILE A 13 -15.69 36.45 8.63
N ASP A 14 -14.76 37.26 9.10
CA ASP A 14 -14.80 38.72 8.96
C ASP A 14 -14.67 39.17 7.49
N ASP A 15 -13.79 38.53 6.72
CA ASP A 15 -13.64 38.76 5.28
C ASP A 15 -14.92 38.37 4.53
N ALA A 16 -15.49 37.20 4.82
CA ALA A 16 -16.72 36.73 4.20
C ALA A 16 -17.94 37.59 4.58
N THR A 17 -17.98 38.11 5.81
CA THR A 17 -19.01 39.06 6.26
C THR A 17 -18.86 40.40 5.55
N ARG A 18 -17.63 40.93 5.41
CA ARG A 18 -17.36 42.15 4.64
C ARG A 18 -17.69 42.00 3.16
N ALA A 19 -17.49 40.81 2.60
CA ALA A 19 -17.85 40.48 1.21
C ALA A 19 -19.36 40.25 1.01
N GLY A 20 -20.18 40.30 2.07
CA GLY A 20 -21.62 40.04 2.00
C GLY A 20 -22.00 38.58 1.76
N LEU A 21 -21.06 37.64 1.90
CA LEU A 21 -21.29 36.20 1.77
C LEU A 21 -21.90 35.60 3.04
N LEU A 22 -21.66 36.25 4.19
CA LEU A 22 -22.22 35.88 5.49
C LEU A 22 -22.99 37.08 6.08
N PRO A 23 -24.09 36.83 6.83
CA PRO A 23 -24.81 37.90 7.51
C PRO A 23 -23.96 38.53 8.62
N PRO A 24 -24.21 39.81 8.98
CA PRO A 24 -23.37 40.58 9.92
C PRO A 24 -23.34 40.03 11.36
N ASN A 25 -24.20 39.07 11.68
CA ASN A 25 -24.26 38.34 12.94
C ASN A 25 -23.68 36.92 12.86
N ALA A 26 -22.98 36.58 11.77
CA ALA A 26 -22.31 35.30 11.61
C ALA A 26 -21.21 35.17 12.66
N SER A 27 -21.49 34.36 13.68
CA SER A 27 -20.52 34.01 14.72
C SER A 27 -19.95 32.63 14.44
N ARG A 28 -18.74 32.39 14.94
CA ARG A 28 -18.14 31.06 14.92
C ARG A 28 -19.12 30.08 15.55
N PRO A 29 -19.48 28.97 14.87
CA PRO A 29 -20.31 27.95 15.48
C PRO A 29 -19.63 27.49 16.77
N VAL A 30 -20.36 27.52 17.88
CA VAL A 30 -19.90 26.95 19.16
C VAL A 30 -19.60 25.48 18.90
N GLN A 31 -18.32 25.17 18.71
CA GLN A 31 -17.88 23.78 18.69
C GLN A 31 -18.04 23.29 20.13
N ASP A 32 -18.85 22.25 20.32
CA ASP A 32 -18.87 21.48 21.58
C ASP A 32 -17.45 20.96 21.79
N VAL A 33 -16.61 21.71 22.52
CA VAL A 33 -15.23 21.33 22.84
C VAL A 33 -15.29 20.29 23.95
N ARG A 34 -15.78 19.09 23.62
CA ARG A 34 -15.66 17.92 24.49
C ARG A 34 -14.22 17.42 24.41
N PRO A 35 -13.55 17.14 25.53
CA PRO A 35 -12.19 16.60 25.50
C PRO A 35 -12.15 15.32 24.67
N TRP A 36 -11.31 15.29 23.62
CA TRP A 36 -11.20 14.13 22.73
C TRP A 36 -10.92 12.80 23.45
N PRO A 37 -10.17 12.74 24.59
CA PRO A 37 -9.97 11.47 25.30
C PRO A 37 -11.27 10.95 25.92
N LEU A 38 -12.13 11.85 26.42
CA LEU A 38 -13.42 11.47 26.99
C LEU A 38 -14.35 10.94 25.90
N VAL A 39 -14.38 11.60 24.74
CA VAL A 39 -15.12 11.11 23.57
C VAL A 39 -14.60 9.74 23.13
N LEU A 40 -13.30 9.54 23.09
CA LEU A 40 -12.70 8.26 22.72
C LEU A 40 -13.03 7.15 23.73
N MET A 41 -12.89 7.39 25.04
CA MET A 41 -13.18 6.40 26.07
C MET A 41 -14.67 6.03 26.10
N THR A 42 -15.55 7.02 25.98
CA THR A 42 -17.00 6.78 25.94
C THR A 42 -17.42 6.10 24.63
N ALA A 43 -16.80 6.43 23.50
CA ALA A 43 -16.99 5.73 22.24
C ALA A 43 -16.56 4.26 22.37
N PHE A 44 -15.37 4.01 22.92
CA PHE A 44 -14.87 2.66 23.12
C PHE A 44 -15.79 1.83 24.03
N GLY A 45 -16.27 2.40 25.13
CA GLY A 45 -17.25 1.76 26.01
C GLY A 45 -18.58 1.46 25.30
N ALA A 46 -19.11 2.42 24.55
CA ALA A 46 -20.35 2.25 23.80
C ALA A 46 -20.21 1.21 22.67
N TRP A 47 -19.08 1.17 21.99
CA TRP A 47 -18.81 0.26 20.88
C TRP A 47 -18.56 -1.17 21.38
N LEU A 48 -17.84 -1.33 22.50
CA LEU A 48 -17.71 -2.64 23.15
C LEU A 48 -19.05 -3.15 23.67
N ALA A 49 -19.88 -2.29 24.26
CA ALA A 49 -21.21 -2.66 24.73
C ALA A 49 -22.18 -3.01 23.58
N ALA A 50 -21.96 -2.45 22.38
CA ALA A 50 -22.77 -2.76 21.22
C ALA A 50 -22.58 -4.21 20.74
N ILE A 51 -21.38 -4.80 20.89
CA ILE A 51 -21.10 -6.18 20.46
C ILE A 51 -22.00 -7.22 21.15
N PRO A 52 -22.06 -7.33 22.49
CA PRO A 52 -22.93 -8.29 23.16
C PRO A 52 -24.42 -7.96 22.95
N LEU A 53 -24.79 -6.67 22.90
CA LEU A 53 -26.16 -6.26 22.56
C LEU A 53 -26.56 -6.77 21.17
N MET A 54 -25.62 -6.73 20.22
CA MET A 54 -25.81 -7.22 18.87
C MET A 54 -25.95 -8.73 18.78
N ILE A 55 -25.12 -9.45 19.52
CA ILE A 55 -25.25 -10.91 19.62
C ILE A 55 -26.61 -11.27 20.24
N ALA A 56 -27.02 -10.59 21.31
CA ALA A 56 -28.29 -10.82 21.96
C ALA A 56 -29.49 -10.53 21.04
N LEU A 57 -29.46 -9.43 20.28
CA LEU A 57 -30.48 -9.10 19.28
C LEU A 57 -30.49 -10.12 18.13
N GLY A 58 -29.32 -10.53 17.65
CA GLY A 58 -29.19 -11.53 16.58
C GLY A 58 -29.75 -12.89 16.98
N VAL A 59 -29.48 -13.34 18.20
CA VAL A 59 -30.03 -14.59 18.76
C VAL A 59 -31.52 -14.45 19.08
N GLY A 60 -31.93 -13.36 19.73
CA GLY A 60 -33.31 -13.14 20.15
C GLY A 60 -34.29 -12.91 19.00
N LEU A 61 -33.81 -12.39 17.87
CA LEU A 61 -34.59 -12.17 16.65
C LEU A 61 -34.26 -13.17 15.55
N GLU A 62 -33.59 -14.29 15.85
CA GLU A 62 -33.09 -15.23 14.84
C GLU A 62 -34.19 -15.70 13.87
N SER A 63 -35.37 -16.05 14.40
CA SER A 63 -36.50 -16.50 13.58
C SER A 63 -37.03 -15.40 12.63
N VAL A 64 -37.08 -14.15 13.11
CA VAL A 64 -37.57 -12.97 12.39
C VAL A 64 -36.55 -12.46 11.36
N VAL A 65 -35.27 -12.60 11.66
CA VAL A 65 -34.16 -12.15 10.80
C VAL A 65 -33.88 -13.16 9.70
N ARG A 66 -33.92 -14.48 10.00
CA ARG A 66 -33.62 -15.51 9.00
C ARG A 66 -34.75 -15.71 7.98
N HIS A 67 -36.02 -15.53 8.36
CA HIS A 67 -37.16 -15.86 7.50
C HIS A 67 -38.09 -14.66 7.29
N GLY A 68 -38.38 -14.34 6.02
CA GLY A 68 -39.38 -13.33 5.65
C GLY A 68 -38.89 -11.86 5.70
N PRO A 69 -39.82 -10.88 5.64
CA PRO A 69 -39.50 -9.46 5.53
C PRO A 69 -39.07 -8.81 6.85
N GLY A 70 -39.06 -9.56 7.96
CA GLY A 70 -38.75 -9.04 9.30
C GLY A 70 -37.39 -8.38 9.41
N ALA A 71 -36.38 -8.91 8.72
CA ALA A 71 -35.03 -8.32 8.66
C ALA A 71 -35.02 -6.89 8.11
N TYR A 72 -35.81 -6.61 7.05
CA TYR A 72 -35.91 -5.25 6.50
C TYR A 72 -36.56 -4.27 7.47
N VAL A 73 -37.62 -4.71 8.16
CA VAL A 73 -38.35 -3.87 9.13
C VAL A 73 -37.44 -3.53 10.30
N VAL A 74 -36.76 -4.53 10.87
CA VAL A 74 -35.80 -4.32 11.97
C VAL A 74 -34.65 -3.42 11.52
N ALA A 75 -34.07 -3.67 10.35
CA ALA A 75 -33.00 -2.84 9.80
C ALA A 75 -33.44 -1.38 9.61
N ALA A 76 -34.63 -1.15 9.03
CA ALA A 76 -35.18 0.19 8.84
C ALA A 76 -35.42 0.91 10.18
N ILE A 77 -36.00 0.24 11.17
CA ILE A 77 -36.21 0.80 12.51
C ILE A 77 -34.88 1.19 13.14
N VAL A 78 -33.89 0.30 13.13
CA VAL A 78 -32.57 0.55 13.73
C VAL A 78 -31.85 1.70 13.02
N LEU A 79 -31.91 1.77 11.69
CA LEU A 79 -31.34 2.87 10.92
C LEU A 79 -32.02 4.21 11.22
N VAL A 80 -33.36 4.25 11.27
CA VAL A 80 -34.11 5.45 11.61
C VAL A 80 -33.78 5.92 13.03
N VAL A 81 -33.77 5.01 14.00
CA VAL A 81 -33.40 5.34 15.39
C VAL A 81 -31.97 5.87 15.46
N SER A 82 -31.01 5.23 14.78
CA SER A 82 -29.62 5.70 14.73
C SER A 82 -29.52 7.13 14.15
N VAL A 83 -30.17 7.40 13.02
CA VAL A 83 -30.17 8.73 12.39
C VAL A 83 -30.81 9.77 13.31
N LEU A 84 -31.91 9.44 13.98
CA LEU A 84 -32.57 10.32 14.94
C LEU A 84 -31.66 10.64 16.13
N LEU A 85 -31.00 9.63 16.71
CA LEU A 85 -30.05 9.81 17.82
C LEU A 85 -28.84 10.68 17.44
N ILE A 86 -28.37 10.60 16.20
CA ILE A 86 -27.25 11.45 15.73
C ILE A 86 -27.71 12.88 15.44
N ARG A 87 -28.98 13.08 15.07
CA ARG A 87 -29.58 14.39 14.80
C ARG A 87 -29.97 15.15 16.05
N THR A 88 -30.37 14.46 17.12
CA THR A 88 -30.77 15.10 18.36
C THR A 88 -29.58 15.75 19.07
N ARG A 89 -29.74 17.02 19.46
CA ARG A 89 -28.74 17.75 20.26
C ARG A 89 -29.06 17.56 21.74
N GLY A 90 -28.02 17.45 22.58
CA GLY A 90 -28.17 17.36 24.04
C GLY A 90 -28.36 15.95 24.61
N VAL A 91 -28.19 14.90 23.82
CA VAL A 91 -28.20 13.52 24.33
C VAL A 91 -26.87 13.21 25.06
N ALA A 92 -26.91 12.34 26.07
CA ALA A 92 -25.71 11.87 26.75
C ALA A 92 -24.69 11.30 25.74
N LEU A 93 -23.42 11.64 25.93
CA LEU A 93 -22.32 11.25 25.02
C LEU A 93 -22.29 9.75 24.74
N PHE A 94 -22.58 8.91 25.74
CA PHE A 94 -22.67 7.46 25.56
C PHE A 94 -23.74 7.05 24.52
N VAL A 95 -24.93 7.66 24.57
CA VAL A 95 -26.03 7.36 23.65
C VAL A 95 -25.74 7.88 22.24
N GLU A 96 -25.12 9.06 22.13
CA GLU A 96 -24.61 9.59 20.86
C GLU A 96 -23.59 8.64 20.23
N GLN A 97 -22.68 8.08 21.03
CA GLN A 97 -21.67 7.13 20.56
C GLN A 97 -22.25 5.74 20.27
N LEU A 98 -23.33 5.32 20.93
CA LEU A 98 -24.06 4.08 20.65
C LEU A 98 -24.77 4.11 19.29
N ALA A 99 -25.13 5.30 18.81
CA ALA A 99 -25.80 5.45 17.52
C ALA A 99 -24.91 5.02 16.34
N VAL A 100 -23.58 5.11 16.45
CA VAL A 100 -22.63 4.69 15.40
C VAL A 100 -22.62 3.17 15.22
N PRO A 101 -22.45 2.33 16.27
CA PRO A 101 -22.71 0.90 16.16
C PRO A 101 -24.10 0.58 15.64
N CYS A 102 -25.17 1.23 16.15
CA CYS A 102 -26.53 1.00 15.62
C CYS A 102 -26.63 1.29 14.12
N LEU A 103 -25.91 2.28 13.60
CA LEU A 103 -25.84 2.57 12.17
C LEU A 103 -25.21 1.40 11.39
N LEU A 104 -24.07 0.88 11.86
CA LEU A 104 -23.37 -0.26 11.26
C LEU A 104 -24.23 -1.52 11.28
N VAL A 105 -24.95 -1.71 12.38
CA VAL A 105 -25.87 -2.83 12.60
C VAL A 105 -27.06 -2.77 11.67
N GLY A 106 -27.75 -1.63 11.63
CA GLY A 106 -28.90 -1.44 10.76
C GLY A 106 -28.50 -1.57 9.29
N GLY A 107 -27.36 -1.00 8.91
CA GLY A 107 -26.79 -1.15 7.57
C GLY A 107 -26.38 -2.59 7.25
N GLY A 108 -25.77 -3.29 8.20
CA GLY A 108 -25.36 -4.69 8.06
C GLY A 108 -26.54 -5.65 7.95
N LEU A 109 -27.59 -5.45 8.74
CA LEU A 109 -28.85 -6.21 8.65
C LEU A 109 -29.58 -5.94 7.34
N LEU A 110 -29.62 -4.68 6.88
CA LEU A 110 -30.18 -4.33 5.58
C LEU A 110 -29.39 -5.00 4.45
N GLY A 111 -28.05 -4.98 4.53
CA GLY A 111 -27.19 -5.68 3.59
C GLY A 111 -27.46 -7.18 3.60
N TYR A 112 -27.48 -7.82 4.76
CA TYR A 112 -27.79 -9.25 4.89
C TYR A 112 -29.14 -9.60 4.24
N ALA A 113 -30.20 -8.83 4.51
CA ALA A 113 -31.51 -9.06 3.93
C ALA A 113 -31.49 -8.91 2.39
N LEU A 114 -30.86 -7.85 1.89
CA LEU A 114 -30.74 -7.60 0.44
C LEU A 114 -29.96 -8.71 -0.26
N TYR A 115 -28.79 -9.12 0.25
CA TYR A 115 -27.98 -10.18 -0.35
C TYR A 115 -28.60 -11.58 -0.21
N ARG A 116 -29.52 -11.77 0.74
CA ARG A 116 -30.30 -13.02 0.86
C ARG A 116 -31.37 -13.12 -0.23
N ASP A 117 -32.06 -12.02 -0.52
CA ASP A 117 -33.28 -12.04 -1.36
C ASP A 117 -33.04 -11.61 -2.82
N TYR A 118 -31.98 -10.85 -3.08
CA TYR A 118 -31.66 -10.29 -4.39
C TYR A 118 -30.29 -10.77 -4.89
N SER A 119 -30.03 -10.60 -6.19
CA SER A 119 -28.69 -10.84 -6.75
C SER A 119 -27.68 -9.88 -6.13
N THR A 120 -26.42 -10.28 -5.99
CA THR A 120 -25.36 -9.44 -5.41
C THR A 120 -25.28 -8.06 -6.07
N GLN A 121 -25.45 -7.97 -7.39
CA GLN A 121 -25.46 -6.68 -8.11
C GLN A 121 -26.60 -5.78 -7.63
N THR A 122 -27.83 -6.30 -7.66
CA THR A 122 -29.03 -5.54 -7.29
C THR A 122 -29.02 -5.20 -5.79
N ALA A 123 -28.62 -6.13 -4.94
CA ALA A 123 -28.41 -5.92 -3.52
C ALA A 123 -27.38 -4.80 -3.25
N SER A 124 -26.23 -4.83 -3.93
CA SER A 124 -25.18 -3.81 -3.77
C SER A 124 -25.66 -2.42 -4.21
N LEU A 125 -26.39 -2.31 -5.32
CA LEU A 125 -26.93 -1.05 -5.81
C LEU A 125 -28.03 -0.50 -4.89
N LEU A 126 -28.93 -1.36 -4.40
CA LEU A 126 -29.96 -0.97 -3.43
C LEU A 126 -29.34 -0.53 -2.10
N LEU A 127 -28.33 -1.24 -1.61
CA LEU A 127 -27.61 -0.86 -0.39
C LEU A 127 -26.80 0.42 -0.59
N CYS A 128 -26.22 0.64 -1.78
CA CYS A 128 -25.56 1.89 -2.14
C CYS A 128 -26.55 3.06 -2.07
N LEU A 129 -27.73 2.92 -2.67
CA LEU A 129 -28.79 3.93 -2.59
C LEU A 129 -29.20 4.20 -1.14
N ALA A 130 -29.43 3.16 -0.33
CA ALA A 130 -29.77 3.30 1.08
C ALA A 130 -28.66 4.03 1.85
N THR A 131 -27.40 3.71 1.58
CA THR A 131 -26.22 4.36 2.18
C THR A 131 -26.17 5.85 1.85
N LEU A 132 -26.47 6.23 0.60
CA LEU A 132 -26.54 7.63 0.17
C LEU A 132 -27.70 8.39 0.84
N VAL A 133 -28.87 7.76 0.98
CA VAL A 133 -30.03 8.34 1.69
C VAL A 133 -29.68 8.58 3.16
N VAL A 134 -29.05 7.61 3.82
CA VAL A 134 -28.58 7.74 5.21
C VAL A 134 -27.53 8.85 5.31
N ALA A 135 -26.58 8.93 4.38
CA ALA A 135 -25.57 9.99 4.36
C ALA A 135 -26.19 11.39 4.23
N ALA A 136 -27.23 11.54 3.40
CA ALA A 136 -27.97 12.79 3.26
C ALA A 136 -28.73 13.17 4.54
N ALA A 137 -29.22 12.16 5.28
CA ALA A 137 -29.89 12.39 6.56
C ALA A 137 -28.92 12.78 7.68
N LEU A 138 -27.69 12.30 7.68
CA LEU A 138 -26.76 12.56 8.79
C LEU A 138 -26.18 13.99 8.76
N PRO A 139 -26.08 14.68 9.91
CA PRO A 139 -25.50 16.03 9.99
C PRO A 139 -23.97 16.04 10.17
N ARG A 140 -23.33 14.91 10.46
CA ARG A 140 -21.89 14.84 10.80
C ARG A 140 -21.03 14.53 9.58
N ASP A 141 -20.06 15.39 9.29
CA ASP A 141 -19.22 15.27 8.08
C ASP A 141 -18.34 14.02 8.05
N TRP A 142 -17.73 13.63 9.18
CA TRP A 142 -16.88 12.44 9.23
C TRP A 142 -17.65 11.14 8.94
N LEU A 143 -18.93 11.06 9.34
CA LEU A 143 -19.80 9.92 9.00
C LEU A 143 -20.14 9.92 7.51
N ARG A 144 -20.37 11.10 6.91
CA ARG A 144 -20.60 11.22 5.46
C ARG A 144 -19.39 10.77 4.66
N VAL A 145 -18.17 11.05 5.13
CA VAL A 145 -16.93 10.54 4.52
C VAL A 145 -16.92 9.01 4.57
N LEU A 146 -17.22 8.38 5.71
CA LEU A 146 -17.25 6.91 5.81
C LEU A 146 -18.33 6.30 4.93
N LEU A 147 -19.54 6.87 4.92
CA LEU A 147 -20.63 6.40 4.07
C LEU A 147 -20.36 6.62 2.58
N GLY A 148 -19.66 7.70 2.20
CA GLY A 148 -19.21 7.93 0.84
C GLY A 148 -18.20 6.88 0.37
N LEU A 149 -17.31 6.45 1.26
CA LEU A 149 -16.38 5.35 1.00
C LEU A 149 -17.14 4.03 0.78
N VAL A 150 -18.08 3.71 1.67
CA VAL A 150 -18.91 2.50 1.56
C VAL A 150 -19.78 2.52 0.30
N ALA A 151 -20.44 3.64 0.00
CA ALA A 151 -21.28 3.79 -1.19
C ALA A 151 -20.49 3.59 -2.48
N CYS A 152 -19.27 4.15 -2.57
CA CYS A 152 -18.41 3.94 -3.73
C CYS A 152 -17.97 2.48 -3.87
N GLY A 153 -17.66 1.81 -2.75
CA GLY A 153 -17.34 0.38 -2.75
C GLY A 153 -18.51 -0.50 -3.21
N LEU A 154 -19.71 -0.21 -2.71
CA LEU A 154 -20.95 -0.89 -3.10
C LEU A 154 -21.32 -0.64 -4.57
N LEU A 155 -21.05 0.56 -5.09
CA LEU A 155 -21.18 0.83 -6.52
C LEU A 155 -20.24 -0.08 -7.32
N GLY A 156 -18.99 -0.24 -6.89
CA GLY A 156 -18.04 -1.17 -7.49
C GLY A 156 -18.58 -2.61 -7.53
N LEU A 157 -19.10 -3.10 -6.40
CA LEU A 157 -19.71 -4.43 -6.30
C LEU A 157 -21.01 -4.57 -7.11
N GLY A 158 -21.74 -3.48 -7.30
CA GLY A 158 -22.95 -3.45 -8.13
C GLY A 158 -22.68 -3.58 -9.63
N ILE A 159 -21.49 -3.17 -10.07
CA ILE A 159 -21.08 -3.18 -11.49
C ILE A 159 -20.41 -4.50 -11.87
N VAL A 160 -19.62 -5.08 -10.96
CA VAL A 160 -18.93 -6.35 -11.20
C VAL A 160 -19.95 -7.49 -11.20
N ASP A 161 -19.93 -8.33 -12.23
CA ASP A 161 -20.79 -9.53 -12.31
C ASP A 161 -20.31 -10.57 -11.30
N SER A 162 -21.16 -10.95 -10.34
CA SER A 162 -20.80 -11.91 -9.29
C SER A 162 -21.51 -13.25 -9.45
N THR A 163 -22.02 -13.56 -10.64
CA THR A 163 -22.63 -14.88 -10.91
C THR A 163 -21.61 -16.01 -10.92
N ARG A 164 -20.30 -15.67 -10.93
CA ARG A 164 -19.17 -16.59 -10.70
C ARG A 164 -18.53 -16.28 -9.35
N ASP A 165 -18.06 -17.34 -8.69
CA ASP A 165 -17.60 -17.36 -7.29
C ASP A 165 -16.77 -16.15 -6.86
N TRP A 166 -17.22 -15.45 -5.81
CA TRP A 166 -16.51 -14.42 -5.04
C TRP A 166 -15.87 -13.25 -5.84
N ILE A 167 -15.55 -12.14 -5.16
CA ILE A 167 -15.02 -10.89 -5.76
C ILE A 167 -13.71 -11.07 -6.57
N PHE A 168 -13.06 -12.23 -6.48
CA PHE A 168 -11.65 -12.43 -6.82
C PHE A 168 -11.41 -13.38 -8.01
N ASP A 169 -12.44 -14.10 -8.48
CA ASP A 169 -12.40 -14.89 -9.73
C ASP A 169 -12.94 -14.10 -10.93
N ASN A 170 -13.39 -12.87 -10.70
CA ASN A 170 -13.90 -11.97 -11.71
C ASN A 170 -12.79 -11.37 -12.57
N ASP A 171 -13.13 -11.11 -13.84
CA ASP A 171 -12.25 -10.47 -14.80
C ASP A 171 -11.77 -9.12 -14.23
N PRO A 172 -10.45 -8.95 -13.99
CA PRO A 172 -9.88 -7.76 -13.36
C PRO A 172 -10.19 -6.47 -14.15
N THR A 173 -10.60 -6.59 -15.42
CA THR A 173 -11.04 -5.46 -16.23
C THR A 173 -12.36 -4.84 -15.74
N GLN A 174 -13.32 -5.64 -15.27
CA GLN A 174 -14.62 -5.13 -14.79
C GLN A 174 -14.44 -4.25 -13.56
N LEU A 175 -13.58 -4.69 -12.63
CA LEU A 175 -13.27 -3.94 -11.43
C LEU A 175 -12.57 -2.63 -11.76
N TYR A 176 -11.63 -2.63 -12.71
CA TYR A 176 -10.99 -1.39 -13.18
C TYR A 176 -12.01 -0.43 -13.81
N LEU A 177 -12.89 -0.93 -14.68
CA LEU A 177 -13.93 -0.13 -15.32
C LEU A 177 -14.92 0.46 -14.31
N ALA A 178 -15.26 -0.29 -13.25
CA ALA A 178 -16.09 0.19 -12.16
C ALA A 178 -15.44 1.38 -11.44
N TRP A 179 -14.12 1.32 -11.18
CA TRP A 179 -13.38 2.45 -10.62
C TRP A 179 -13.30 3.64 -11.58
N MET A 180 -13.22 3.41 -12.89
CA MET A 180 -13.25 4.50 -13.89
C MET A 180 -14.62 5.17 -13.93
N LEU A 181 -15.71 4.41 -13.83
CA LEU A 181 -17.05 4.98 -13.73
C LEU A 181 -17.21 5.79 -12.43
N ALA A 182 -16.74 5.25 -11.30
CA ALA A 182 -16.76 5.95 -10.02
C ALA A 182 -15.95 7.27 -10.08
N LEU A 183 -14.81 7.28 -10.77
CA LEU A 183 -14.01 8.49 -11.02
C LEU A 183 -14.75 9.50 -11.90
N ALA A 184 -15.40 9.04 -12.98
CA ALA A 184 -16.19 9.90 -13.85
C ALA A 184 -17.36 10.55 -13.09
N LEU A 185 -18.09 9.78 -12.28
CA LEU A 185 -19.15 10.29 -11.41
C LEU A 185 -18.63 11.31 -10.39
N TRP A 186 -17.45 11.07 -9.82
CA TRP A 186 -16.82 11.99 -8.89
C TRP A 186 -16.45 13.32 -9.56
N LEU A 187 -15.84 13.28 -10.74
CA LEU A 187 -15.52 14.49 -11.52
C LEU A 187 -16.79 15.25 -11.96
N ALA A 188 -17.83 14.52 -12.39
CA ALA A 188 -19.11 15.10 -12.76
C ALA A 188 -19.79 15.79 -11.57
N ALA A 189 -19.77 15.17 -10.39
CA ALA A 189 -20.32 15.75 -9.16
C ALA A 189 -19.62 17.07 -8.79
N HIS A 190 -18.29 17.14 -8.93
CA HIS A 190 -17.53 18.37 -8.68
C HIS A 190 -17.76 19.45 -9.76
N TRP A 191 -17.92 19.04 -11.02
CA TRP A 191 -18.28 19.95 -12.10
C TRP A 191 -19.67 20.55 -11.90
N LEU A 192 -20.67 19.71 -11.56
CA LEU A 192 -22.03 20.13 -11.19
C LEU A 192 -22.02 21.03 -9.97
N GLN A 193 -21.26 20.68 -8.92
CA GLN A 193 -21.13 21.50 -7.72
C GLN A 193 -20.59 22.90 -8.05
N LYS A 194 -19.57 22.98 -8.91
CA LYS A 194 -18.99 24.24 -9.35
C LYS A 194 -19.97 25.09 -10.18
N GLN A 195 -20.81 24.46 -11.01
CA GLN A 195 -21.79 25.20 -11.83
C GLN A 195 -23.03 25.65 -11.06
N ALA A 196 -23.60 24.75 -10.24
CA ALA A 196 -24.90 24.96 -9.61
C ALA A 196 -24.83 25.71 -8.28
N PHE A 197 -23.68 25.68 -7.58
CA PHE A 197 -23.59 26.16 -6.20
C PHE A 197 -22.54 27.27 -5.98
N ASN A 198 -22.04 27.88 -7.05
CA ASN A 198 -21.10 29.02 -6.94
C ASN A 198 -21.78 30.30 -6.42
N ASP A 199 -23.11 30.37 -6.48
CA ASP A 199 -23.92 31.54 -6.09
C ASP A 199 -24.28 31.54 -4.59
N GLY A 200 -23.70 30.64 -3.78
CA GLY A 200 -23.89 30.56 -2.32
C GLY A 200 -25.23 29.97 -1.85
N ARG A 201 -26.29 30.04 -2.66
CA ARG A 201 -27.64 29.53 -2.32
C ARG A 201 -27.71 28.03 -2.03
N GLY A 202 -26.78 27.24 -2.57
CA GLY A 202 -26.68 25.81 -2.31
C GLY A 202 -25.47 25.41 -1.46
N ALA A 203 -24.92 26.31 -0.65
CA ALA A 203 -23.85 26.01 0.31
C ALA A 203 -24.08 24.73 1.14
N PRO A 204 -25.27 24.41 1.67
CA PRO A 204 -25.46 23.16 2.43
C PRO A 204 -25.32 21.90 1.56
N ILE A 205 -25.77 21.97 0.31
CA ILE A 205 -25.65 20.85 -0.65
C ILE A 205 -24.20 20.70 -1.08
N ALA A 206 -23.50 21.80 -1.34
CA ALA A 206 -22.07 21.81 -1.65
C ALA A 206 -21.23 21.21 -0.50
N ALA A 207 -21.54 21.56 0.75
CA ALA A 207 -20.86 20.97 1.92
C ALA A 207 -21.15 19.46 2.07
N PHE A 208 -22.39 19.03 1.81
CA PHE A 208 -22.74 17.62 1.77
C PHE A 208 -21.94 16.86 0.70
N LEU A 209 -21.92 17.37 -0.53
CA LEU A 209 -21.18 16.79 -1.65
C LEU A 209 -19.68 16.75 -1.35
N GLU A 210 -19.12 17.77 -0.71
CA GLU A 210 -17.70 17.81 -0.33
C GLU A 210 -17.33 16.68 0.64
N SER A 211 -18.10 16.51 1.72
CA SER A 211 -17.88 15.47 2.73
C SER A 211 -18.07 14.06 2.13
N LEU A 212 -19.15 13.84 1.37
CA LEU A 212 -19.42 12.55 0.74
C LEU A 212 -18.36 12.20 -0.31
N SER A 213 -18.00 13.16 -1.17
CA SER A 213 -17.05 12.95 -2.27
C SER A 213 -15.62 12.72 -1.78
N THR A 214 -15.27 13.18 -0.58
CA THR A 214 -14.00 12.86 0.07
C THR A 214 -13.90 11.37 0.40
N GLY A 215 -14.98 10.77 0.91
CA GLY A 215 -15.05 9.32 1.12
C GLY A 215 -14.98 8.53 -0.18
N TRP A 216 -15.74 8.99 -1.16
CA TRP A 216 -15.81 8.38 -2.49
C TRP A 216 -14.45 8.29 -3.17
N VAL A 217 -13.67 9.38 -3.20
CA VAL A 217 -12.34 9.38 -3.82
C VAL A 217 -11.34 8.52 -3.05
N LEU A 218 -11.44 8.44 -1.72
CA LEU A 218 -10.61 7.52 -0.93
C LEU A 218 -10.91 6.06 -1.27
N ALA A 219 -12.17 5.70 -1.51
CA ALA A 219 -12.53 4.36 -1.99
C ALA A 219 -11.92 4.06 -3.37
N ILE A 220 -11.97 5.02 -4.30
CA ILE A 220 -11.32 4.85 -5.63
C ILE A 220 -9.81 4.64 -5.47
N LEU A 221 -9.14 5.45 -4.64
CA LEU A 221 -7.70 5.32 -4.40
C LEU A 221 -7.35 3.96 -3.78
N LEU A 222 -8.11 3.51 -2.78
CA LEU A 222 -7.94 2.19 -2.16
C LEU A 222 -8.20 1.07 -3.16
N GLY A 223 -9.24 1.19 -3.98
CA GLY A 223 -9.60 0.23 -5.02
C GLY A 223 -8.52 0.10 -6.09
N LEU A 224 -7.93 1.22 -6.54
CA LEU A 224 -6.83 1.23 -7.50
C LEU A 224 -5.52 0.70 -6.91
N VAL A 225 -5.23 1.01 -5.64
CA VAL A 225 -4.10 0.45 -4.89
C VAL A 225 -4.24 -1.06 -4.78
N PHE A 226 -5.41 -1.53 -4.37
CA PHE A 226 -5.74 -2.95 -4.26
C PHE A 226 -5.59 -3.65 -5.63
N TRP A 227 -6.17 -3.07 -6.68
CA TRP A 227 -6.09 -3.59 -8.04
C TRP A 227 -4.64 -3.64 -8.58
N SER A 228 -3.79 -2.70 -8.16
CA SER A 228 -2.39 -2.62 -8.60
C SER A 228 -1.46 -3.68 -8.02
N GLY A 229 -1.89 -4.42 -6.99
CA GLY A 229 -1.09 -5.45 -6.34
C GLY A 229 -0.28 -4.95 -5.12
N MET A 230 0.56 -5.84 -4.57
CA MET A 230 1.48 -5.51 -3.48
C MET A 230 2.55 -4.50 -3.89
N THR A 231 3.03 -3.66 -2.97
CA THR A 231 4.21 -2.80 -3.20
C THR A 231 5.50 -3.44 -2.65
N PHE A 232 6.64 -3.20 -3.33
CA PHE A 232 7.96 -3.78 -3.03
C PHE A 232 8.37 -3.74 -1.54
N MET A 233 8.05 -2.64 -0.83
CA MET A 233 8.46 -2.45 0.57
C MET A 233 7.60 -3.23 1.58
N LEU A 234 6.38 -3.62 1.21
CA LEU A 234 5.45 -4.25 2.14
C LEU A 234 5.61 -5.77 2.16
N GLY A 235 5.86 -6.39 1.00
CA GLY A 235 6.06 -7.85 0.91
C GLY A 235 7.33 -8.34 1.62
N GLY A 236 8.38 -7.52 1.67
CA GLY A 236 9.60 -7.83 2.43
C GLY A 236 9.49 -7.57 3.93
N ALA A 237 8.64 -6.62 4.36
CA ALA A 237 8.50 -6.22 5.76
C ALA A 237 7.48 -7.08 6.55
N LEU A 238 6.46 -7.63 5.88
CA LEU A 238 5.33 -8.28 6.56
C LEU A 238 5.40 -9.81 6.67
N GLY A 239 6.38 -10.49 6.07
CA GLY A 239 6.58 -11.94 6.21
C GLY A 239 5.41 -12.81 5.71
N GLY A 240 5.62 -14.12 5.65
CA GLY A 240 4.67 -15.11 5.10
C GLY A 240 3.48 -15.49 5.99
N GLY A 241 2.89 -14.56 6.75
CA GLY A 241 1.70 -14.80 7.58
C GLY A 241 0.36 -14.57 6.83
N PHE A 242 -0.75 -14.43 7.58
CA PHE A 242 -2.10 -14.09 7.06
C PHE A 242 -2.10 -12.86 6.13
N THR A 243 -1.27 -11.86 6.44
CA THR A 243 -1.02 -10.69 5.58
C THR A 243 -0.35 -11.08 4.27
N GLY A 244 0.59 -12.03 4.29
CA GLY A 244 1.25 -12.56 3.10
C GLY A 244 0.34 -13.43 2.23
N GLU A 245 -0.66 -14.10 2.81
CA GLU A 245 -1.71 -14.82 2.07
C GLU A 245 -2.67 -13.87 1.36
N VAL A 246 -3.21 -12.87 2.08
CA VAL A 246 -3.99 -11.78 1.47
C VAL A 246 -3.19 -11.09 0.37
N ALA A 247 -1.88 -10.89 0.60
CA ALA A 247 -1.03 -10.18 -0.33
C ALA A 247 -0.62 -11.02 -1.56
N ARG A 248 -0.45 -12.36 -1.42
CA ARG A 248 -0.32 -13.28 -2.58
C ARG A 248 -1.59 -13.33 -3.42
N GLU A 249 -2.75 -13.30 -2.78
CA GLU A 249 -4.04 -13.30 -3.47
C GLU A 249 -4.26 -12.00 -4.27
N VAL A 250 -3.82 -10.86 -3.71
CA VAL A 250 -3.80 -9.54 -4.37
C VAL A 250 -2.87 -9.47 -5.59
N SER A 251 -1.87 -10.36 -5.68
CA SER A 251 -0.87 -10.34 -6.76
C SER A 251 -1.20 -11.26 -7.94
N ARG A 252 -2.33 -12.00 -7.93
CA ARG A 252 -2.66 -13.00 -8.96
C ARG A 252 -3.20 -12.42 -10.28
N HIS A 253 -3.50 -11.12 -10.35
CA HIS A 253 -4.43 -10.60 -11.36
C HIS A 253 -3.81 -9.87 -12.55
N HIS A 254 -2.80 -10.41 -13.23
CA HIS A 254 -2.39 -9.87 -14.54
C HIS A 254 -1.92 -10.97 -15.50
N ALA A 255 -2.86 -11.58 -16.21
CA ALA A 255 -2.55 -12.39 -17.39
C ALA A 255 -3.50 -12.06 -18.55
N GLY A 256 -2.93 -11.46 -19.59
CA GLY A 256 -3.28 -11.70 -21.00
C GLY A 256 -4.70 -11.39 -21.49
N ALA A 257 -4.91 -10.18 -22.00
CA ALA A 257 -5.89 -9.91 -23.06
C ALA A 257 -5.54 -8.61 -23.81
N TRP A 258 -6.01 -8.47 -25.06
CA TRP A 258 -5.93 -7.23 -25.86
C TRP A 258 -6.49 -5.99 -25.12
N TYR A 259 -7.40 -6.20 -24.17
CA TYR A 259 -7.97 -5.17 -23.31
C TYR A 259 -6.93 -4.47 -22.41
N ALA A 260 -5.83 -5.15 -22.07
CA ALA A 260 -4.74 -4.55 -21.28
C ALA A 260 -4.12 -3.33 -21.97
N GLN A 261 -4.01 -3.37 -23.31
CA GLN A 261 -3.51 -2.22 -24.08
C GLN A 261 -4.52 -1.05 -24.07
N ALA A 262 -5.82 -1.34 -24.10
CA ALA A 262 -6.85 -0.32 -23.98
C ALA A 262 -6.80 0.36 -22.60
N LEU A 263 -6.59 -0.40 -21.51
CA LEU A 263 -6.42 0.16 -20.16
C LEU A 263 -5.18 1.05 -20.05
N ASN A 264 -4.04 0.63 -20.65
CA ASN A 264 -2.84 1.45 -20.74
C ASN A 264 -3.11 2.77 -21.49
N GLY A 265 -3.86 2.70 -22.58
CA GLY A 265 -4.30 3.87 -23.35
C GLY A 265 -5.17 4.82 -22.51
N VAL A 266 -6.15 4.30 -21.77
CA VAL A 266 -6.98 5.10 -20.84
C VAL A 266 -6.10 5.78 -19.79
N SER A 267 -5.18 5.04 -19.16
CA SER A 267 -4.25 5.58 -18.16
C SER A 267 -3.38 6.71 -18.74
N LEU A 268 -2.83 6.53 -19.94
CA LEU A 268 -2.07 7.54 -20.66
C LEU A 268 -2.90 8.82 -20.90
N VAL A 269 -4.15 8.67 -21.35
CA VAL A 269 -5.08 9.80 -21.56
C VAL A 269 -5.39 10.51 -20.25
N LEU A 270 -5.60 9.78 -19.14
CA LEU A 270 -5.86 10.39 -17.84
C LEU A 270 -4.61 11.10 -17.26
N ALA A 271 -3.42 10.53 -17.45
CA ALA A 271 -2.16 11.15 -17.04
C ALA A 271 -1.86 12.42 -17.84
N THR A 272 -2.11 12.40 -19.15
CA THR A 272 -1.96 13.59 -20.02
C THR A 272 -3.00 14.66 -19.67
N ALA A 273 -4.24 14.28 -19.38
CA ALA A 273 -5.26 15.20 -18.87
C ALA A 273 -4.85 15.82 -17.51
N ALA A 274 -4.23 15.04 -16.62
CA ALA A 274 -3.70 15.54 -15.34
C ALA A 274 -2.60 16.58 -15.54
N ALA A 275 -1.65 16.32 -16.45
CA ALA A 275 -0.58 17.25 -16.82
C ALA A 275 -1.14 18.53 -17.47
N ALA A 276 -2.09 18.39 -18.40
CA ALA A 276 -2.74 19.53 -19.05
C ALA A 276 -3.54 20.38 -18.05
N TRP A 277 -4.27 19.74 -17.12
CA TRP A 277 -5.04 20.42 -16.09
C TRP A 277 -4.16 21.24 -15.14
N THR A 278 -3.09 20.62 -14.63
CA THR A 278 -2.13 21.30 -13.73
C THR A 278 -1.39 22.42 -14.44
N GLY A 279 -0.94 22.21 -15.68
CA GLY A 279 -0.33 23.25 -16.51
C GLY A 279 -1.30 24.39 -16.86
N TRP A 280 -2.58 24.09 -17.03
CA TRP A 280 -3.61 25.11 -17.25
C TRP A 280 -3.82 25.97 -16.01
N ARG A 281 -3.96 25.34 -14.83
CA ARG A 281 -4.17 26.02 -13.55
C ARG A 281 -2.96 26.79 -13.06
N TRP A 282 -1.75 26.25 -13.26
CA TRP A 282 -0.50 26.83 -12.78
C TRP A 282 0.46 27.03 -13.95
N PRO A 283 0.50 28.24 -14.54
CA PRO A 283 1.39 28.56 -15.66
C PRO A 283 2.88 28.29 -15.36
N ALA A 284 3.28 28.34 -14.08
CA ALA A 284 4.63 27.98 -13.64
C ALA A 284 5.05 26.54 -14.00
N LEU A 285 4.09 25.62 -14.18
CA LEU A 285 4.37 24.25 -14.58
C LEU A 285 4.55 24.07 -16.11
N ARG A 286 4.41 25.14 -16.91
CA ARG A 286 4.63 25.09 -18.37
C ARG A 286 6.10 25.24 -18.77
N GLN A 287 7.01 24.93 -17.84
CA GLN A 287 8.45 25.04 -18.03
C GLN A 287 9.05 23.68 -18.38
N LEU A 288 10.19 23.69 -19.07
CA LEU A 288 10.87 22.46 -19.55
C LEU A 288 11.06 21.39 -18.45
N PRO A 289 11.54 21.71 -17.23
CA PRO A 289 11.69 20.68 -16.19
C PRO A 289 10.36 20.05 -15.77
N ALA A 290 9.31 20.86 -15.61
CA ALA A 290 8.00 20.38 -15.18
C ALA A 290 7.30 19.55 -16.28
N ILE A 291 7.44 19.97 -17.54
CA ILE A 291 6.98 19.19 -18.70
C ILE A 291 7.72 17.85 -18.78
N GLY A 292 9.02 17.84 -18.54
CA GLY A 292 9.81 16.61 -18.49
C GLY A 292 9.35 15.65 -17.40
N VAL A 293 9.06 16.15 -16.19
CA VAL A 293 8.51 15.34 -15.08
C VAL A 293 7.15 14.76 -15.48
N ALA A 294 6.27 15.58 -16.07
CA ALA A 294 4.97 15.12 -16.55
C ALA A 294 5.12 14.02 -17.60
N LEU A 295 6.06 14.15 -18.55
CA LEU A 295 6.32 13.16 -19.58
C LEU A 295 6.80 11.82 -18.98
N VAL A 296 7.70 11.86 -17.99
CA VAL A 296 8.12 10.63 -17.27
C VAL A 296 6.92 9.94 -16.63
N LEU A 297 6.05 10.70 -15.94
CA LEU A 297 4.85 10.14 -15.30
C LEU A 297 3.84 9.58 -16.32
N ILE A 298 3.66 10.25 -17.46
CA ILE A 298 2.82 9.77 -18.57
C ILE A 298 3.37 8.46 -19.13
N VAL A 299 4.69 8.36 -19.35
CA VAL A 299 5.33 7.13 -19.82
C VAL A 299 5.17 6.00 -18.79
N LEU A 300 5.35 6.29 -17.50
CA LEU A 300 5.10 5.28 -16.44
C LEU A 300 3.64 4.84 -16.40
N ALA A 301 2.69 5.76 -16.65
CA ALA A 301 1.26 5.47 -16.66
C ALA A 301 0.85 4.50 -17.78
N TRP A 302 1.62 4.43 -18.87
CA TRP A 302 1.45 3.39 -19.90
C TRP A 302 1.76 1.98 -19.37
N PHE A 303 2.80 1.83 -18.55
CA PHE A 303 3.19 0.54 -17.96
C PHE A 303 2.38 0.19 -16.71
N MET A 304 1.71 1.19 -16.12
CA MET A 304 0.97 1.08 -14.86
C MET A 304 -0.42 1.70 -15.03
N PRO A 305 -1.44 0.94 -15.50
CA PRO A 305 -2.77 1.46 -15.80
C PRO A 305 -3.44 2.22 -14.63
N ALA A 306 -3.20 1.80 -13.39
CA ALA A 306 -3.76 2.48 -12.22
C ALA A 306 -3.12 3.86 -11.94
N LEU A 307 -1.94 4.15 -12.50
CA LEU A 307 -1.22 5.39 -12.21
C LEU A 307 -1.90 6.62 -12.82
N GLY A 308 -2.38 6.54 -14.06
CA GLY A 308 -3.08 7.63 -14.75
C GLY A 308 -4.26 8.21 -13.98
N PRO A 309 -5.26 7.42 -13.55
CA PRO A 309 -6.39 7.91 -12.76
C PRO A 309 -5.96 8.50 -11.41
N VAL A 310 -4.96 7.91 -10.74
CA VAL A 310 -4.43 8.46 -9.48
C VAL A 310 -3.73 9.80 -9.69
N LEU A 311 -2.98 9.97 -10.78
CA LEU A 311 -2.36 11.25 -11.14
C LEU A 311 -3.41 12.32 -11.44
N LEU A 312 -4.54 11.95 -12.07
CA LEU A 312 -5.65 12.87 -12.30
C LEU A 312 -6.33 13.30 -10.99
N ILE A 313 -6.56 12.36 -10.06
CA ILE A 313 -7.08 12.67 -8.72
C ILE A 313 -6.11 13.60 -7.99
N LEU A 314 -4.80 13.29 -8.02
CA LEU A 314 -3.75 14.11 -7.40
C LEU A 314 -3.76 15.53 -7.97
N ALA A 315 -3.75 15.66 -9.30
CA ALA A 315 -3.83 16.94 -10.00
C ALA A 315 -5.06 17.76 -9.59
N TYR A 316 -6.23 17.12 -9.54
CA TYR A 316 -7.46 17.77 -9.12
C TYR A 316 -7.39 18.22 -7.65
N CYS A 317 -6.98 17.34 -6.73
CA CYS A 317 -6.95 17.62 -5.29
C CYS A 317 -5.94 18.70 -4.93
N VAL A 318 -4.78 18.69 -5.57
CA VAL A 318 -3.72 19.68 -5.37
C VAL A 318 -4.17 21.06 -5.86
N THR A 319 -4.81 21.13 -7.03
CA THR A 319 -5.30 22.40 -7.60
C THR A 319 -6.57 22.94 -6.94
N SER A 320 -7.32 22.10 -6.21
CA SER A 320 -8.52 22.48 -5.45
C SER A 320 -8.27 22.73 -3.96
N GLY A 321 -7.02 22.58 -3.47
CA GLY A 321 -6.67 22.83 -2.07
C GLY A 321 -6.96 21.69 -1.09
N ARG A 322 -7.30 20.50 -1.59
CA ARG A 322 -7.60 19.29 -0.78
C ARG A 322 -6.33 18.55 -0.38
N THR A 323 -5.49 19.19 0.42
CA THR A 323 -4.13 18.70 0.76
C THR A 323 -4.09 17.29 1.34
N ARG A 324 -5.03 16.93 2.24
CA ARG A 324 -5.07 15.60 2.86
C ARG A 324 -5.33 14.49 1.85
N VAL A 325 -6.29 14.70 0.96
CA VAL A 325 -6.62 13.73 -0.11
C VAL A 325 -5.52 13.70 -1.17
N ALA A 326 -4.89 14.85 -1.46
CA ALA A 326 -3.72 14.90 -2.32
C ALA A 326 -2.55 14.05 -1.77
N VAL A 327 -2.29 14.10 -0.46
CA VAL A 327 -1.30 13.22 0.17
C VAL A 327 -1.69 11.75 0.01
N ALA A 328 -2.96 11.39 0.23
CA ALA A 328 -3.43 10.03 0.01
C ALA A 328 -3.25 9.57 -1.45
N ALA A 329 -3.54 10.44 -2.43
CA ALA A 329 -3.32 10.17 -3.84
C ALA A 329 -1.83 10.04 -4.20
N ALA A 330 -0.95 10.85 -3.59
CA ALA A 330 0.49 10.74 -3.77
C ALA A 330 1.05 9.42 -3.18
N LEU A 331 0.55 9.01 -2.02
CA LEU A 331 0.88 7.71 -1.42
C LEU A 331 0.37 6.55 -2.28
N ALA A 332 -0.84 6.65 -2.84
CA ALA A 332 -1.37 5.67 -3.78
C ALA A 332 -0.51 5.59 -5.05
N ALA A 333 -0.06 6.73 -5.61
CA ALA A 333 0.83 6.74 -6.77
C ALA A 333 2.18 6.06 -6.44
N ALA A 334 2.77 6.35 -5.28
CA ALA A 334 3.99 5.71 -4.82
C ALA A 334 3.81 4.19 -4.63
N TRP A 335 2.65 3.77 -4.10
CA TRP A 335 2.30 2.36 -3.97
C TRP A 335 2.26 1.66 -5.33
N ILE A 336 1.53 2.23 -6.29
CA ILE A 336 1.36 1.68 -7.65
C ILE A 336 2.70 1.59 -8.38
N ILE A 337 3.57 2.60 -8.23
CA ILE A 337 4.93 2.54 -8.78
C ILE A 337 5.71 1.39 -8.13
N GLY A 338 5.59 1.20 -6.81
CA GLY A 338 6.25 0.11 -6.11
C GLY A 338 5.65 -1.27 -6.40
N SER A 339 4.41 -1.36 -6.88
CA SER A 339 3.80 -2.63 -7.26
C SER A 339 4.27 -3.17 -8.61
N PHE A 340 4.85 -2.30 -9.45
CA PHE A 340 5.51 -2.67 -10.69
C PHE A 340 6.56 -3.79 -10.51
N TYR A 341 7.17 -3.88 -9.33
CA TYR A 341 8.08 -4.96 -8.95
C TYR A 341 7.46 -6.36 -9.16
N TYR A 342 6.21 -6.55 -8.72
CA TYR A 342 5.52 -7.85 -8.72
C TYR A 342 4.85 -8.21 -10.06
N GLN A 343 4.96 -7.37 -11.10
CA GLN A 343 4.37 -7.68 -12.41
C GLN A 343 5.15 -8.78 -13.15
N LEU A 344 4.62 -10.00 -13.18
CA LEU A 344 5.30 -11.18 -13.73
C LEU A 344 5.61 -11.13 -15.24
N ALA A 345 4.89 -10.30 -15.99
CA ALA A 345 5.03 -10.22 -17.44
C ALA A 345 6.37 -9.61 -17.91
N TRP A 346 7.14 -9.01 -17.01
CA TRP A 346 8.35 -8.27 -17.35
C TRP A 346 9.60 -8.84 -16.66
N PRO A 347 10.70 -9.04 -17.41
CA PRO A 347 12.00 -9.35 -16.83
C PRO A 347 12.45 -8.32 -15.79
N LEU A 348 13.03 -8.78 -14.68
CA LEU A 348 13.44 -7.89 -13.60
C LEU A 348 14.47 -6.84 -14.06
N ALA A 349 15.40 -7.24 -14.93
CA ALA A 349 16.41 -6.34 -15.50
C ALA A 349 15.79 -5.20 -16.33
N SER A 350 14.77 -5.49 -17.13
CA SER A 350 14.06 -4.49 -17.93
C SER A 350 13.28 -3.51 -17.05
N LYS A 351 12.65 -3.99 -15.98
CA LYS A 351 11.99 -3.13 -14.98
C LYS A 351 12.98 -2.19 -14.30
N ALA A 352 14.12 -2.74 -13.86
CA ALA A 352 15.17 -1.97 -13.22
C ALA A 352 15.73 -0.90 -14.16
N ALA A 353 15.97 -1.24 -15.43
CA ALA A 353 16.43 -0.29 -16.44
C ALA A 353 15.42 0.85 -16.67
N LEU A 354 14.12 0.54 -16.81
CA LEU A 354 13.06 1.55 -16.96
C LEU A 354 13.05 2.54 -15.79
N LEU A 355 13.07 2.03 -14.56
CA LEU A 355 13.05 2.86 -13.35
C LEU A 355 14.35 3.66 -13.19
N ALA A 356 15.50 3.08 -13.52
CA ALA A 356 16.79 3.77 -13.48
C ALA A 356 16.87 4.91 -14.50
N VAL A 357 16.39 4.69 -15.73
CA VAL A 357 16.31 5.73 -16.76
C VAL A 357 15.34 6.83 -16.34
N ALA A 358 14.16 6.49 -15.84
CA ALA A 358 13.20 7.45 -15.32
C ALA A 358 13.81 8.31 -14.19
N GLY A 359 14.48 7.67 -13.23
CA GLY A 359 15.19 8.35 -12.14
C GLY A 359 16.31 9.27 -12.64
N ALA A 360 17.13 8.81 -13.59
CA ALA A 360 18.21 9.60 -14.17
C ALA A 360 17.68 10.84 -14.90
N VAL A 361 16.59 10.69 -15.67
CA VAL A 361 15.90 11.80 -16.34
C VAL A 361 15.35 12.79 -15.31
N LEU A 362 14.66 12.33 -14.26
CA LEU A 362 14.16 13.20 -13.20
C LEU A 362 15.29 13.95 -12.47
N CYS A 363 16.43 13.29 -12.21
CA CYS A 363 17.62 13.92 -11.65
C CYS A 363 18.18 15.01 -12.58
N ALA A 364 18.30 14.73 -13.89
CA ALA A 364 18.77 15.69 -14.88
C ALA A 364 17.83 16.90 -14.99
N LEU A 365 16.51 16.68 -14.97
CA LEU A 365 15.50 17.74 -14.99
C LEU A 365 15.54 18.59 -13.71
N SER A 366 15.71 17.96 -12.55
CA SER A 366 15.88 18.67 -11.27
C SER A 366 17.15 19.53 -11.28
N TRP A 367 18.26 18.99 -11.78
CA TRP A 367 19.51 19.74 -11.94
C TRP A 367 19.35 20.94 -12.88
N LEU A 368 18.67 20.75 -14.03
CA LEU A 368 18.35 21.82 -14.97
C LEU A 368 17.47 22.90 -14.32
N ALA A 369 16.49 22.50 -13.51
CA ALA A 369 15.65 23.43 -12.76
C ALA A 369 16.48 24.30 -11.79
N THR A 370 17.50 23.73 -11.13
CA THR A 370 18.38 24.50 -10.23
C THR A 370 19.31 25.47 -10.95
N ARG A 371 19.55 25.30 -12.26
CA ARG A 371 20.42 26.18 -13.07
C ARG A 371 19.70 27.39 -13.67
N GLY A 372 18.49 27.71 -13.20
CA GLY A 372 17.77 28.92 -13.62
C GLY A 372 16.91 28.76 -14.87
N ALA A 373 16.65 27.53 -15.34
CA ALA A 373 15.66 27.27 -16.39
C ALA A 373 14.20 27.47 -15.92
N VAL A 374 14.01 27.86 -14.65
CA VAL A 374 12.72 28.14 -14.03
C VAL A 374 12.53 29.65 -13.96
N LEU A 375 11.51 30.16 -14.64
CA LEU A 375 11.08 31.55 -14.49
C LEU A 375 10.70 31.78 -13.02
N HIS A 376 11.42 32.65 -12.32
CA HIS A 376 11.10 33.09 -10.97
C HIS A 376 9.79 33.90 -11.00
N LEU A 377 8.66 33.23 -10.82
CA LEU A 377 7.34 33.86 -10.85
C LEU A 377 6.87 34.38 -9.48
N VAL A 378 7.58 34.06 -8.39
CA VAL A 378 7.27 34.55 -7.04
C VAL A 378 8.56 34.91 -6.31
N GLU A 379 8.74 36.19 -6.05
CA GLU A 379 9.81 36.72 -5.22
C GLU A 379 9.51 36.38 -3.76
N SER A 380 10.26 35.43 -3.21
CA SER A 380 10.11 34.96 -1.82
C SER A 380 11.29 35.46 -0.99
N LYS A 381 11.00 35.89 0.25
CA LYS A 381 11.97 36.49 1.17
C LYS A 381 13.15 35.52 1.40
N PRO A 382 14.39 35.89 1.04
CA PRO A 382 15.48 34.92 0.85
C PRO A 382 16.03 34.30 2.15
N ALA A 383 15.81 34.90 3.31
CA ALA A 383 16.50 34.52 4.55
C ALA A 383 15.95 33.23 5.21
N ASP A 384 14.63 33.10 5.42
CA ASP A 384 14.04 31.93 6.10
C ASP A 384 14.10 30.67 5.23
N VAL A 385 13.86 30.82 3.92
CA VAL A 385 13.91 29.70 2.95
C VAL A 385 15.33 29.16 2.77
N ALA A 386 16.36 30.00 2.89
CA ALA A 386 17.75 29.57 2.74
C ALA A 386 18.23 28.72 3.93
N ALA A 387 17.83 29.07 5.16
CA ALA A 387 18.18 28.30 6.35
C ALA A 387 17.52 26.91 6.33
N GLU A 388 16.23 26.83 6.03
CA GLU A 388 15.48 25.57 5.95
C GLU A 388 16.01 24.66 4.84
N ARG A 389 16.35 25.22 3.67
CA ARG A 389 17.01 24.48 2.57
C ARG A 389 18.39 23.96 2.94
N ARG A 390 19.15 24.65 3.80
CA ARG A 390 20.48 24.21 4.24
C ARG A 390 20.38 22.98 5.14
N PHE A 391 19.46 22.99 6.11
CA PHE A 391 19.22 21.81 6.95
C PHE A 391 18.70 20.62 6.16
N LEU A 392 17.80 20.85 5.20
CA LEU A 392 17.31 19.78 4.32
C LEU A 392 18.43 19.18 3.46
N ARG A 393 19.31 20.02 2.90
CA ARG A 393 20.47 19.57 2.11
C ARG A 393 21.51 18.82 2.95
N LEU A 394 21.83 19.33 4.14
CA LEU A 394 22.74 18.65 5.07
C LEU A 394 22.16 17.34 5.57
N GLY A 395 20.85 17.29 5.84
CA GLY A 395 20.14 16.06 6.20
C GLY A 395 20.15 15.03 5.06
N ALA A 396 19.89 15.47 3.82
CA ALA A 396 19.94 14.59 2.64
C ALA A 396 21.37 14.08 2.37
N LEU A 397 22.38 14.95 2.48
CA LEU A 397 23.78 14.57 2.32
C LEU A 397 24.24 13.63 3.44
N GLY A 398 23.90 13.95 4.69
CA GLY A 398 24.20 13.11 5.85
C GLY A 398 23.54 11.74 5.73
N GLY A 399 22.28 11.68 5.31
CA GLY A 399 21.57 10.44 5.02
C GLY A 399 22.23 9.63 3.90
N LEU A 400 22.60 10.27 2.79
CA LEU A 400 23.32 9.63 1.69
C LEU A 400 24.67 9.06 2.16
N LEU A 401 25.46 9.84 2.88
CA LEU A 401 26.76 9.42 3.42
C LEU A 401 26.60 8.24 4.39
N LEU A 402 25.58 8.25 5.25
CA LEU A 402 25.30 7.16 6.17
C LEU A 402 24.94 5.87 5.41
N VAL A 403 24.07 5.95 4.40
CA VAL A 403 23.71 4.80 3.55
C VAL A 403 24.94 4.24 2.83
N LEU A 404 25.74 5.12 2.22
CA LEU A 404 26.98 4.72 1.55
C LEU A 404 27.97 4.09 2.53
N LEU A 405 28.13 4.65 3.72
CA LEU A 405 29.03 4.12 4.74
C LEU A 405 28.61 2.72 5.17
N VAL A 406 27.34 2.53 5.55
CA VAL A 406 26.81 1.22 5.99
C VAL A 406 26.93 0.18 4.88
N ALA A 407 26.55 0.53 3.65
CA ALA A 407 26.66 -0.37 2.50
C ALA A 407 28.11 -0.76 2.21
N ASN A 408 29.04 0.21 2.17
CA ASN A 408 30.45 -0.05 1.88
C ASN A 408 31.17 -0.81 2.99
N ILE A 409 30.80 -0.59 4.27
CA ILE A 409 31.30 -1.43 5.37
C ILE A 409 30.86 -2.89 5.16
N GLY A 410 29.60 -3.12 4.78
CA GLY A 410 29.09 -4.45 4.47
C GLY A 410 29.81 -5.10 3.29
N ILE A 411 30.10 -4.34 2.23
CA ILE A 411 30.89 -4.82 1.08
C ILE A 411 32.31 -5.18 1.54
N TRP A 412 32.99 -4.28 2.25
CA TRP A 412 34.35 -4.50 2.74
C TRP A 412 34.46 -5.75 3.62
N GLN A 413 33.50 -5.99 4.52
CA GLN A 413 33.46 -7.20 5.35
C GLN A 413 33.34 -8.48 4.52
N LYS A 414 32.48 -8.49 3.49
CA LYS A 414 32.31 -9.64 2.59
C LYS A 414 33.54 -9.87 1.72
N GLU A 415 34.13 -8.83 1.16
CA GLU A 415 35.38 -8.91 0.39
C GLU A 415 36.54 -9.46 1.24
N GLN A 416 36.65 -9.03 2.51
CA GLN A 416 37.64 -9.58 3.44
C GLN A 416 37.41 -11.08 3.71
N LEU A 417 36.14 -11.50 3.83
CA LEU A 417 35.78 -12.92 3.98
C LEU A 417 36.15 -13.71 2.72
N ILE A 418 35.89 -13.18 1.52
CA ILE A 418 36.28 -13.82 0.26
C ILE A 418 37.80 -13.96 0.15
N ALA A 419 38.54 -12.92 0.49
CA ALA A 419 40.00 -12.87 0.34
C ALA A 419 40.76 -13.73 1.36
N LYS A 420 40.26 -13.83 2.60
CA LYS A 420 40.92 -14.54 3.70
C LYS A 420 40.32 -15.90 4.01
N GLY A 421 39.12 -16.18 3.50
CA GLY A 421 38.41 -17.43 3.76
C GLY A 421 38.98 -18.59 2.94
N GLU A 422 39.06 -19.75 3.57
CA GLU A 422 39.43 -20.98 2.87
C GLU A 422 38.29 -21.44 1.96
N ALA A 423 38.65 -21.94 0.77
CA ALA A 423 37.67 -22.51 -0.16
C ALA A 423 37.24 -23.90 0.31
N ILE A 424 35.93 -24.12 0.41
CA ILE A 424 35.34 -25.44 0.63
C ILE A 424 34.18 -25.66 -0.35
N PHE A 425 33.93 -26.91 -0.71
CA PHE A 425 32.81 -27.29 -1.55
C PHE A 425 31.81 -28.11 -0.76
N VAL A 426 30.53 -27.75 -0.79
CA VAL A 426 29.48 -28.50 -0.09
C VAL A 426 28.54 -29.10 -1.13
N ALA A 427 28.32 -30.41 -1.07
CA ALA A 427 27.48 -31.14 -2.01
C ALA A 427 26.00 -30.72 -1.87
N LEU A 428 25.35 -30.56 -3.02
CA LEU A 428 23.93 -30.24 -3.13
C LEU A 428 23.10 -31.52 -3.26
N GLU A 429 21.90 -31.51 -2.69
CA GLU A 429 20.87 -32.47 -3.07
C GLU A 429 20.30 -32.13 -4.45
N PRO A 430 19.67 -33.07 -5.19
CA PRO A 430 18.96 -32.73 -6.42
C PRO A 430 17.87 -31.71 -6.12
N VAL A 431 17.96 -30.50 -6.67
CA VAL A 431 16.97 -29.44 -6.47
C VAL A 431 16.52 -28.87 -7.80
N ASP A 432 15.21 -28.68 -7.94
CA ASP A 432 14.60 -27.97 -9.08
C ASP A 432 14.95 -26.47 -9.05
N PRO A 433 15.42 -25.90 -10.17
CA PRO A 433 15.40 -24.44 -10.33
C PRO A 433 13.93 -23.98 -10.36
N ARG A 434 13.54 -23.11 -9.44
CA ARG A 434 12.21 -22.46 -9.47
C ARG A 434 12.39 -20.99 -9.79
N SER A 435 11.73 -20.52 -10.85
CA SER A 435 11.59 -19.11 -11.15
C SER A 435 10.13 -18.72 -11.05
N LEU A 436 9.82 -17.64 -10.34
CA LEU A 436 8.56 -16.94 -10.58
C LEU A 436 8.61 -15.47 -10.18
N MET A 437 9.22 -15.05 -9.05
CA MET A 437 8.98 -13.69 -8.54
C MET A 437 10.18 -12.78 -8.24
N GLN A 438 11.43 -13.26 -8.26
CA GLN A 438 12.59 -12.48 -7.78
C GLN A 438 13.78 -12.47 -8.76
N GLY A 439 13.54 -12.81 -10.03
CA GLY A 439 14.57 -13.30 -10.94
C GLY A 439 14.70 -14.82 -10.84
N ASP A 440 15.50 -15.41 -11.73
CA ASP A 440 15.74 -16.84 -11.66
C ASP A 440 16.62 -17.15 -10.44
N TYR A 441 16.19 -18.13 -9.64
CA TYR A 441 17.00 -18.65 -8.56
C TYR A 441 16.91 -20.16 -8.53
N MET A 442 17.95 -20.78 -7.98
CA MET A 442 17.99 -22.20 -7.68
C MET A 442 17.91 -22.33 -6.18
N ARG A 443 16.90 -23.07 -5.71
CA ARG A 443 16.82 -23.42 -4.30
C ARG A 443 17.99 -24.36 -3.98
N LEU A 444 18.65 -24.14 -2.85
CA LEU A 444 19.79 -24.90 -2.40
C LEU A 444 19.38 -25.73 -1.20
N ASN A 445 19.57 -27.04 -1.31
CA ASN A 445 19.59 -27.96 -0.19
C ASN A 445 20.97 -28.63 -0.19
N PHE A 446 21.61 -28.70 0.97
CA PHE A 446 22.92 -29.31 1.12
C PHE A 446 22.79 -30.67 1.76
N VAL A 447 23.58 -31.62 1.27
CA VAL A 447 23.56 -33.02 1.75
C VAL A 447 23.80 -33.04 3.27
N ASN A 448 23.01 -33.84 3.98
CA ASN A 448 23.00 -34.02 5.44
C ASN A 448 22.56 -32.81 6.29
N LEU A 449 22.39 -31.61 5.71
CA LEU A 449 22.02 -30.42 6.48
C LEU A 449 20.60 -30.51 7.04
N GLY A 450 19.64 -31.05 6.28
CA GLY A 450 18.25 -31.19 6.72
C GLY A 450 18.12 -32.07 7.97
N VAL A 451 18.86 -33.18 8.03
CA VAL A 451 18.89 -34.09 9.19
C VAL A 451 19.54 -33.40 10.39
N LEU A 452 20.63 -32.67 10.19
CA LEU A 452 21.33 -31.99 11.27
C LEU A 452 20.52 -30.81 11.84
N SER A 453 19.76 -30.11 11.00
CA SER A 453 18.96 -28.95 11.38
C SER A 453 17.78 -29.27 12.31
N THR A 454 17.30 -30.52 12.30
CA THR A 454 16.16 -30.99 13.10
C THR A 454 16.58 -31.64 14.43
N LEU A 455 17.88 -31.71 14.70
CA LEU A 455 18.38 -32.24 15.97
C LEU A 455 18.09 -31.25 17.11
N ALA A 456 17.59 -31.78 18.23
CA ALA A 456 17.19 -30.99 19.40
C ALA A 456 18.31 -30.09 19.98
N SER A 457 19.58 -30.44 19.75
CA SER A 457 20.74 -29.63 20.13
C SER A 457 20.90 -28.36 19.30
N VAL A 458 20.39 -28.35 18.07
CA VAL A 458 20.39 -27.21 17.15
C VAL A 458 19.14 -26.35 17.38
N GLU A 459 17.97 -26.97 17.59
CA GLU A 459 16.71 -26.26 17.86
C GLU A 459 16.70 -25.47 19.17
N ARG A 460 17.37 -25.99 20.21
CA ARG A 460 17.38 -25.36 21.55
C ARG A 460 18.57 -24.45 21.81
N ALA A 461 19.40 -24.17 20.80
CA ALA A 461 20.57 -23.32 20.97
C ALA A 461 20.14 -21.86 21.24
N PRO A 462 20.64 -21.19 22.29
CA PRO A 462 20.30 -19.80 22.62
C PRO A 462 20.89 -18.76 21.63
N GLY A 463 21.55 -19.21 20.56
CA GLY A 463 22.17 -18.40 19.53
C GLY A 463 22.33 -19.21 18.23
N ARG A 464 23.10 -18.69 17.28
CA ARG A 464 23.34 -19.41 16.01
C ARG A 464 24.17 -20.68 16.27
N PRO A 465 23.64 -21.87 15.95
CA PRO A 465 24.31 -23.13 16.18
C PRO A 465 25.44 -23.32 15.16
N PHE A 466 26.48 -24.05 15.58
CA PHE A 466 27.58 -24.44 14.71
C PHE A 466 27.48 -25.93 14.36
N VAL A 467 27.95 -26.29 13.17
CA VAL A 467 28.12 -27.68 12.72
C VAL A 467 29.60 -27.95 12.53
N VAL A 468 30.05 -29.12 12.98
CA VAL A 468 31.40 -29.62 12.73
C VAL A 468 31.42 -30.25 11.34
N ALA A 469 32.35 -29.80 10.51
CA ALA A 469 32.59 -30.31 9.17
C ALA A 469 34.04 -30.79 9.02
N ARG A 470 34.25 -31.75 8.12
CA ARG A 470 35.58 -32.25 7.76
C ARG A 470 35.80 -32.10 6.26
N ARG A 471 36.99 -31.65 5.88
CA ARG A 471 37.37 -31.49 4.47
C ARG A 471 38.06 -32.74 3.94
N ASP A 472 37.63 -33.24 2.79
CA ASP A 472 38.31 -34.31 2.06
C ASP A 472 39.53 -33.79 1.27
N ALA A 473 40.28 -34.69 0.63
CA ALA A 473 41.45 -34.33 -0.18
C ALA A 473 41.12 -33.51 -1.44
N ARG A 474 39.85 -33.50 -1.88
CA ARG A 474 39.35 -32.73 -3.04
C ARG A 474 38.79 -31.36 -2.64
N GLY A 475 38.77 -31.05 -1.34
CA GLY A 475 38.21 -29.80 -0.82
C GLY A 475 36.70 -29.85 -0.54
N VAL A 476 36.07 -31.02 -0.65
CA VAL A 476 34.65 -31.23 -0.34
C VAL A 476 34.47 -31.38 1.16
N ALA A 477 33.55 -30.60 1.73
CA ALA A 477 33.22 -30.63 3.14
C ALA A 477 32.06 -31.58 3.42
N GLU A 478 32.28 -32.52 4.33
CA GLU A 478 31.26 -33.42 4.86
C GLU A 478 30.75 -32.87 6.20
N LEU A 479 29.44 -32.63 6.31
CA LEU A 479 28.78 -32.18 7.53
C LEU A 479 28.60 -33.38 8.48
N LEU A 480 29.21 -33.34 9.66
CA LEU A 480 29.27 -34.49 10.57
C LEU A 480 28.23 -34.42 11.69
N ARG A 481 28.28 -33.37 12.51
CA ARG A 481 27.50 -33.29 13.76
C ARG A 481 27.31 -31.87 14.28
N PRO A 482 26.26 -31.58 15.08
CA PRO A 482 26.12 -30.31 15.77
C PRO A 482 27.24 -30.09 16.79
N TYR A 483 27.75 -28.87 16.88
CA TYR A 483 28.82 -28.54 17.82
C TYR A 483 28.30 -28.37 19.25
N THR A 484 28.82 -29.17 20.18
CA THR A 484 28.46 -29.18 21.61
C THR A 484 29.63 -28.79 22.52
N ARG A 485 30.49 -27.86 22.07
CA ARG A 485 31.67 -27.33 22.82
C ARG A 485 32.79 -28.34 23.10
N GLU A 486 32.89 -29.37 22.28
CA GLU A 486 33.99 -30.35 22.32
C GLU A 486 35.24 -29.87 21.58
N ALA A 487 36.37 -30.54 21.79
CA ALA A 487 37.61 -30.28 21.07
C ALA A 487 37.51 -30.84 19.64
N LEU A 488 37.91 -30.03 18.64
CA LEU A 488 37.91 -30.42 17.23
C LEU A 488 39.04 -31.42 16.94
N ALA A 489 38.74 -32.47 16.19
CA ALA A 489 39.77 -33.40 15.72
C ALA A 489 40.62 -32.76 14.59
N PRO A 490 41.83 -33.27 14.31
CA PRO A 490 42.65 -32.76 13.22
C PRO A 490 41.90 -32.80 11.88
N GLY A 491 41.81 -31.66 11.19
CA GLY A 491 41.08 -31.51 9.92
C GLY A 491 39.58 -31.24 10.06
N GLU A 492 39.06 -31.08 11.28
CA GLU A 492 37.71 -30.59 11.54
C GLU A 492 37.67 -29.07 11.71
N PHE A 493 36.61 -28.44 11.21
CA PHE A 493 36.36 -27.01 11.34
C PHE A 493 34.87 -26.75 11.59
N LEU A 494 34.55 -25.51 11.97
CA LEU A 494 33.19 -25.10 12.32
C LEU A 494 32.51 -24.35 11.18
N LEU A 495 31.20 -24.53 11.07
CA LEU A 495 30.33 -23.78 10.18
C LEU A 495 29.16 -23.20 10.97
N GLU A 496 29.00 -21.89 10.93
CA GLU A 496 27.88 -21.19 11.55
C GLU A 496 26.61 -21.35 10.71
N LEU A 497 25.50 -21.78 11.33
CA LEU A 497 24.20 -21.86 10.67
C LEU A 497 23.41 -20.55 10.81
N THR A 498 22.66 -20.22 9.78
CA THR A 498 21.81 -19.03 9.72
C THR A 498 20.33 -19.43 9.82
N PRO A 499 19.51 -18.76 10.65
CA PRO A 499 18.10 -19.09 10.74
C PRO A 499 17.34 -18.56 9.52
N LYS A 500 16.49 -19.38 8.92
CA LYS A 500 15.63 -19.00 7.79
C LYS A 500 14.33 -19.82 7.76
N ASP A 501 13.19 -19.13 7.73
CA ASP A 501 11.84 -19.72 7.67
C ASP A 501 11.59 -20.87 8.68
N GLY A 502 12.07 -20.70 9.91
CA GLY A 502 11.95 -21.70 10.98
C GLY A 502 12.94 -22.87 10.89
N ASN A 503 13.81 -22.90 9.88
CA ASN A 503 14.86 -23.90 9.69
C ASN A 503 16.25 -23.29 9.80
N TRP A 504 17.27 -24.14 9.84
CA TRP A 504 18.68 -23.74 9.82
C TRP A 504 19.30 -24.04 8.45
N VAL A 505 19.93 -23.02 7.86
CA VAL A 505 20.55 -23.12 6.53
C VAL A 505 22.03 -22.75 6.60
N LEU A 506 22.81 -23.26 5.64
CA LEU A 506 24.22 -22.92 5.52
C LEU A 506 24.37 -21.65 4.67
N VAL A 507 24.44 -20.49 5.34
CA VAL A 507 24.51 -19.14 4.74
C VAL A 507 23.25 -18.72 3.97
N SER A 508 22.82 -19.51 2.98
CA SER A 508 21.67 -19.26 2.11
C SER A 508 21.02 -20.58 1.67
N ASP A 509 19.72 -20.55 1.40
CA ASP A 509 18.92 -21.61 0.77
C ASP A 509 18.62 -21.34 -0.71
N ALA A 510 19.24 -20.31 -1.29
CA ALA A 510 19.01 -19.90 -2.67
C ALA A 510 20.28 -19.32 -3.31
N TRP A 511 20.47 -19.64 -4.59
CA TRP A 511 21.43 -19.02 -5.50
C TRP A 511 20.67 -18.18 -6.52
N PHE A 512 20.86 -16.86 -6.52
CA PHE A 512 20.21 -15.95 -7.45
C PHE A 512 21.09 -15.73 -8.68
N PHE A 513 20.49 -15.81 -9.87
CA PHE A 513 21.19 -15.59 -11.13
C PHE A 513 20.33 -14.82 -12.12
N LYS A 514 20.94 -14.41 -13.22
CA LYS A 514 20.25 -13.66 -14.27
C LYS A 514 19.17 -14.54 -14.92
N GLU A 515 18.00 -13.95 -15.14
CA GLU A 515 16.92 -14.61 -15.88
C GLU A 515 17.41 -15.15 -17.24
N GLY A 516 17.06 -16.41 -17.53
CA GLY A 516 17.48 -17.14 -18.73
C GLY A 516 18.74 -18.00 -18.56
N GLU A 517 19.43 -17.94 -17.42
CA GLU A 517 20.59 -18.79 -17.13
C GLU A 517 20.25 -20.11 -16.39
N ALA A 518 18.97 -20.44 -16.21
CA ALA A 518 18.55 -21.62 -15.44
C ALA A 518 19.24 -22.92 -15.87
N ALA A 519 19.30 -23.19 -17.18
CA ALA A 519 19.92 -24.40 -17.73
C ALA A 519 21.44 -24.49 -17.47
N ARG A 520 22.11 -23.35 -17.24
CA ARG A 520 23.53 -23.32 -16.85
C ARG A 520 23.69 -23.77 -15.41
N TRP A 521 22.86 -23.24 -14.52
CA TRP A 521 22.96 -23.47 -13.07
C TRP A 521 22.34 -24.79 -12.61
N GLU A 522 21.41 -25.37 -13.37
CA GLU A 522 20.82 -26.71 -13.12
C GLU A 522 21.88 -27.83 -13.07
N LYS A 523 23.03 -27.62 -13.72
CA LYS A 523 24.17 -28.56 -13.71
C LYS A 523 24.99 -28.51 -12.42
N ALA A 524 24.70 -27.59 -11.51
CA ALA A 524 25.42 -27.45 -10.25
C ALA A 524 25.26 -28.70 -9.39
N ARG A 525 26.37 -29.15 -8.79
CA ARG A 525 26.43 -30.26 -7.83
C ARG A 525 27.05 -29.85 -6.50
N TYR A 526 27.80 -28.75 -6.48
CA TYR A 526 28.41 -28.23 -5.24
C TYR A 526 28.24 -26.71 -5.13
N GLY A 527 28.06 -26.22 -3.91
CA GLY A 527 28.24 -24.81 -3.57
C GLY A 527 29.69 -24.55 -3.14
N GLU A 528 30.33 -23.52 -3.70
CA GLU A 528 31.64 -23.04 -3.28
C GLU A 528 31.48 -22.00 -2.16
N PHE A 529 32.06 -22.29 -1.01
CA PHE A 529 32.04 -21.40 0.15
C PHE A 529 33.44 -20.91 0.49
N ARG A 530 33.50 -19.69 1.03
CA ARG A 530 34.67 -19.13 1.71
C ARG A 530 34.40 -19.13 3.20
N VAL A 531 35.26 -19.77 3.97
CA VAL A 531 35.07 -19.96 5.42
C VAL A 531 36.22 -19.37 6.20
N LEU A 532 35.89 -18.55 7.20
CA LEU A 532 36.86 -17.99 8.13
C LEU A 532 37.09 -18.95 9.32
N PRO A 533 38.21 -18.82 10.04
CA PRO A 533 38.50 -19.65 11.23
C PRO A 533 37.46 -19.54 12.35
N ASP A 534 36.65 -18.48 12.36
CA ASP A 534 35.54 -18.27 13.30
C ASP A 534 34.25 -18.99 12.89
N GLY A 535 34.25 -19.70 11.76
CA GLY A 535 33.13 -20.48 11.24
C GLY A 535 32.15 -19.68 10.38
N ARG A 536 32.37 -18.38 10.19
CA ARG A 536 31.57 -17.59 9.24
C ARG A 536 31.88 -18.03 7.82
N ALA A 537 30.81 -18.30 7.07
CA ALA A 537 30.90 -18.74 5.70
C ALA A 537 30.18 -17.78 4.74
N LEU A 538 30.62 -17.74 3.49
CA LEU A 538 29.96 -17.05 2.39
C LEU A 538 29.92 -17.95 1.16
N LEU A 539 28.74 -18.14 0.58
CA LEU A 539 28.58 -18.80 -0.72
C LEU A 539 29.04 -17.82 -1.81
N VAL A 540 30.05 -18.22 -2.59
CA VAL A 540 30.66 -17.37 -3.63
C VAL A 540 30.43 -17.87 -5.05
N GLY A 541 30.03 -19.13 -5.23
CA GLY A 541 29.78 -19.70 -6.55
C GLY A 541 29.19 -21.09 -6.50
N MET A 542 28.82 -21.62 -7.67
CA MET A 542 28.35 -23.00 -7.85
C MET A 542 29.30 -23.76 -8.77
N ARG A 543 29.50 -25.05 -8.51
CA ARG A 543 30.40 -25.93 -9.27
C ARG A 543 29.68 -27.14 -9.83
N GLY A 544 30.15 -27.61 -10.98
CA GLY A 544 29.69 -28.84 -11.63
C GLY A 544 30.20 -30.10 -10.94
N GLU A 545 29.94 -31.27 -11.54
CA GLU A 545 30.30 -32.59 -10.98
C GLU A 545 31.82 -32.76 -10.76
N ASP A 546 32.65 -32.19 -11.64
CA ASP A 546 34.12 -32.23 -11.59
C ASP A 546 34.74 -31.02 -10.87
N LEU A 547 33.95 -30.29 -10.06
CA LEU A 547 34.35 -29.05 -9.37
C LEU A 547 34.73 -27.87 -10.31
N GLN A 548 34.39 -27.96 -11.60
CA GLN A 548 34.54 -26.89 -12.58
C GLN A 548 33.58 -25.72 -12.26
N ALA A 549 34.03 -24.48 -12.50
CA ALA A 549 33.16 -23.31 -12.41
C ALA A 549 32.08 -23.39 -13.49
N LEU A 550 30.82 -23.13 -13.10
CA LEU A 550 29.70 -23.07 -14.03
C LEU A 550 29.51 -21.67 -14.60
#